data_AF-A0A7C3ADM6-F1
#
_entry.id   AF-A0A7C3ADM6-F1
#
_cell.length_a   1.000
_cell.length_b   1.000
_cell.length_c   1.000
_cell.angle_alpha   90.00
_cell.angle_beta   90.00
_cell.angle_gamma   90.00
#
_symmetry.space_group_name_H-M   'P 1'
#
loop_
_entity.id
_entity.type
_entity.pdbx_description
1 polymer ?
#
loop_
_entity_poly.entity_id
_entity_poly.type
_entity_poly.pdbx_seq_one_letter_code
_entity_poly.pdbx_strand_id
1 'polypeptide(L)'
;MGNRSTFGSVYFAIFGFMVLALGIVELVVVSTGGMEGASWGPLEMGGMLLWWRAIILVFAGLIYLSSVNNFLDVRQLGKSVIASIMIWIVAGMEIWARIAGSIPGGPEEGTPWFNPEFLATYGPPYMPEIYLLPLSLVILYFVGRRKKQGRLS
;
A
#
# COMPACT_ATOMS: atom_id res chain seq x y z
N MET A 1 -9.05 1.12 30.75
CA MET A 1 -8.36 1.77 29.61
C MET A 1 -7.40 0.85 28.84
N GLY A 2 -7.19 -0.43 29.22
CA GLY A 2 -6.13 -1.29 28.65
C GLY A 2 -6.37 -1.95 27.27
N ASN A 3 -7.59 -2.41 26.93
CA ASN A 3 -7.74 -3.26 25.74
C ASN A 3 -7.65 -2.53 24.38
N ARG A 4 -7.81 -1.20 24.35
CA ARG A 4 -7.92 -0.43 23.11
C ARG A 4 -6.56 -0.10 22.48
N SER A 5 -5.56 0.25 23.29
CA SER A 5 -4.19 0.45 22.83
C SER A 5 -3.55 -0.86 22.38
N THR A 6 -3.86 -1.95 23.07
CA THR A 6 -3.38 -3.29 22.72
C THR A 6 -3.95 -3.77 21.39
N PHE A 7 -5.26 -3.57 21.14
CA PHE A 7 -5.88 -3.96 19.87
C PHE A 7 -5.29 -3.19 18.66
N GLY A 8 -5.10 -1.87 18.79
CA GLY A 8 -4.42 -1.07 17.76
C GLY A 8 -2.99 -1.54 17.55
N SER A 9 -2.21 -1.66 18.62
CA SER A 9 -0.81 -2.13 18.58
C SER A 9 -0.68 -3.49 17.87
N VAL A 10 -1.53 -4.46 18.19
CA VAL A 10 -1.54 -5.79 17.53
C VAL A 10 -1.90 -5.68 16.04
N TYR A 11 -2.91 -4.89 15.68
CA TYR A 11 -3.28 -4.68 14.27
C TYR A 11 -2.11 -4.11 13.46
N PHE A 12 -1.48 -3.04 13.94
CA PHE A 12 -0.37 -2.40 13.24
C PHE A 12 0.92 -3.21 13.28
N ALA A 13 1.11 -4.07 14.28
CA ALA A 13 2.20 -5.05 14.29
C ALA A 13 2.02 -6.09 13.19
N ILE A 14 0.83 -6.70 13.09
CA ILE A 14 0.52 -7.69 12.05
C ILE A 14 0.57 -7.04 10.67
N PHE A 15 -0.01 -5.85 10.51
CA PHE A 15 0.02 -5.10 9.25
C PHE A 15 1.45 -4.71 8.86
N GLY A 16 2.23 -4.17 9.79
CA GLY A 16 3.64 -3.84 9.56
C GLY A 16 4.47 -5.05 9.17
N PHE A 17 4.23 -6.21 9.79
CA PHE A 17 4.88 -7.46 9.42
C PHE A 17 4.49 -7.92 8.00
N MET A 18 3.21 -7.83 7.62
CA MET A 18 2.76 -8.16 6.27
C MET A 18 3.40 -7.24 5.22
N VAL A 19 3.41 -5.92 5.47
CA VAL A 19 4.03 -4.93 4.58
C VAL A 19 5.53 -5.19 4.44
N LEU A 20 6.21 -5.47 5.56
CA LEU A 20 7.63 -5.78 5.57
C LEU A 20 7.94 -7.08 4.80
N ALA A 21 7.17 -8.14 5.05
CA ALA A 21 7.34 -9.42 4.38
C ALA A 21 7.17 -9.27 2.85
N LEU A 22 6.15 -8.54 2.41
CA LEU A 22 5.94 -8.25 0.99
C LEU A 22 7.08 -7.43 0.40
N GLY A 23 7.57 -6.40 1.09
CA GLY A 23 8.73 -5.62 0.65
C GLY A 23 10.02 -6.45 0.56
N ILE A 24 10.26 -7.36 1.50
CA ILE A 24 11.41 -8.28 1.47
C ILE A 24 11.28 -9.25 0.29
N VAL A 25 10.09 -9.82 0.09
CA VAL A 25 9.83 -10.73 -1.04
C VAL A 25 10.06 -10.00 -2.36
N GLU A 26 9.55 -8.77 -2.52
CA GLU A 26 9.82 -7.97 -3.71
C GLU A 26 11.32 -7.69 -3.89
N LEU A 27 12.08 -7.37 -2.83
CA LEU A 27 13.54 -7.21 -2.92
C LEU A 27 14.24 -8.49 -3.38
N VAL A 28 13.81 -9.66 -2.89
CA VAL A 28 14.36 -10.96 -3.30
C VAL A 28 14.02 -11.24 -4.77
N VAL A 29 12.77 -11.00 -5.19
CA VAL A 29 12.34 -11.20 -6.58
C VAL A 29 13.14 -10.30 -7.52
N VAL A 30 13.34 -9.05 -7.14
CA VAL A 30 14.07 -8.07 -7.94
C VAL A 30 15.56 -8.41 -8.04
N SER A 31 16.16 -8.91 -6.96
CA SER A 31 17.56 -9.34 -6.96
C SER A 31 17.82 -10.65 -7.71
N THR A 32 16.80 -11.49 -7.90
CA THR A 32 16.94 -12.81 -8.57
C THR A 32 16.39 -12.84 -9.99
N GLY A 33 15.29 -12.14 -10.28
CA GLY A 33 14.59 -12.09 -11.57
C GLY A 33 14.76 -10.79 -12.35
N GLY A 34 15.53 -9.82 -11.84
CA GLY A 34 15.78 -8.56 -12.55
C GLY A 34 14.52 -7.72 -12.79
N MET A 35 14.43 -7.04 -13.93
CA MET A 35 13.29 -6.16 -14.28
C MET A 35 12.09 -6.90 -14.89
N GLU A 36 12.25 -8.17 -15.28
CA GLU A 36 11.15 -9.00 -15.78
C GLU A 36 10.15 -9.34 -14.66
N GLY A 37 10.62 -9.29 -13.41
CA GLY A 37 9.78 -9.52 -12.24
C GLY A 37 9.30 -10.97 -12.12
N ALA A 38 8.52 -11.25 -11.08
CA ALA A 38 7.84 -12.54 -10.94
C ALA A 38 6.33 -12.29 -10.85
N SER A 39 5.56 -12.96 -11.72
CA SER A 39 4.11 -13.03 -11.60
C SER A 39 3.73 -14.31 -10.86
N TRP A 40 3.15 -14.17 -9.67
CA TRP A 40 2.62 -15.28 -8.88
C TRP A 40 1.10 -15.16 -8.84
N GLY A 41 0.42 -15.74 -9.84
CA GLY A 41 -1.03 -15.67 -9.96
C GLY A 41 -1.51 -14.23 -10.24
N PRO A 42 -2.53 -13.70 -9.53
CA PRO A 42 -2.99 -12.31 -9.71
C PRO A 42 -2.00 -11.26 -9.19
N LEU A 43 -0.89 -11.67 -8.56
CA LEU A 43 0.13 -10.76 -8.03
C LEU A 43 1.24 -10.57 -9.07
N GLU A 44 1.46 -9.31 -9.46
CA GLU A 44 2.61 -8.92 -10.27
C GLU A 44 3.68 -8.29 -9.39
N MET A 45 4.86 -8.89 -9.37
CA MET A 45 6.08 -8.27 -8.84
C MET A 45 6.97 -7.88 -10.01
N GLY A 46 6.40 -7.07 -10.92
CA GLY A 46 6.99 -6.55 -12.17
C GLY A 46 7.10 -5.01 -12.18
N GLY A 47 7.94 -4.45 -13.07
CA GLY A 47 7.94 -3.02 -13.40
C GLY A 47 9.26 -2.24 -13.27
N MET A 48 9.36 -1.11 -13.97
CA MET A 48 10.55 -0.25 -14.02
C MET A 48 10.97 0.33 -12.66
N LEU A 49 10.02 0.51 -11.74
CA LEU A 49 10.23 1.09 -10.41
C LEU A 49 10.25 0.05 -9.28
N LEU A 50 10.35 -1.24 -9.63
CA LEU A 50 10.35 -2.36 -8.69
C LEU A 50 11.31 -2.19 -7.50
N TRP A 51 12.55 -1.76 -7.77
CA TRP A 51 13.56 -1.51 -6.74
C TRP A 51 13.12 -0.44 -5.74
N TRP A 52 12.59 0.68 -6.25
CA TRP A 52 12.13 1.79 -5.41
C TRP A 52 10.91 1.40 -4.60
N ARG A 53 9.99 0.66 -5.21
CA ARG A 53 8.81 0.12 -4.56
C ARG A 53 9.16 -0.78 -3.38
N ALA A 54 10.02 -1.78 -3.62
CA ALA A 54 10.43 -2.74 -2.61
C ALA A 54 11.12 -2.04 -1.41
N ILE A 55 12.00 -1.06 -1.68
CA ILE A 55 12.64 -0.24 -0.64
C ILE A 55 11.59 0.52 0.18
N ILE A 56 10.64 1.19 -0.48
CA ILE A 56 9.58 1.95 0.19
C ILE A 56 8.72 1.04 1.08
N LEU A 57 8.35 -0.14 0.61
CA LEU A 57 7.57 -1.11 1.39
C LEU A 57 8.35 -1.64 2.59
N VAL A 58 9.64 -1.94 2.45
CA VAL A 58 10.49 -2.35 3.58
C VAL A 58 10.55 -1.26 4.64
N PHE A 59 10.83 -0.01 4.25
CA PHE A 59 10.85 1.10 5.19
C PHE A 59 9.47 1.37 5.82
N ALA A 60 8.39 1.30 5.04
CA ALA A 60 7.04 1.44 5.57
C ALA A 60 6.73 0.36 6.61
N GLY A 61 7.08 -0.90 6.34
CA GLY A 61 6.93 -2.02 7.28
C GLY A 61 7.73 -1.82 8.57
N LEU A 62 8.99 -1.39 8.47
CA LEU A 62 9.83 -1.08 9.63
C LEU A 62 9.27 0.08 10.46
N ILE A 63 8.74 1.13 9.82
CA ILE A 63 8.11 2.26 10.50
C ILE A 63 6.82 1.82 11.20
N TYR A 64 6.02 0.94 10.58
CA TYR A 64 4.84 0.35 11.22
C TYR A 64 5.22 -0.49 12.44
N LEU A 65 6.24 -1.34 12.35
CA LEU A 65 6.72 -2.13 13.48
C LEU A 65 7.32 -1.25 14.59
N SER A 66 8.02 -0.17 14.23
CA SER A 66 8.49 0.85 15.17
C SER A 66 7.35 1.57 15.86
N SER A 67 6.16 1.61 15.23
CA SER A 67 4.94 2.24 15.75
C SER A 67 4.26 1.44 16.88
N VAL A 68 4.64 0.17 17.08
CA VAL A 68 3.94 -0.78 17.96
C VAL A 68 4.15 -0.47 19.45
N ASN A 69 5.31 0.07 19.81
CA ASN A 69 5.67 0.39 21.19
C ASN A 69 5.03 1.72 21.62
N ASN A 70 3.99 1.68 22.46
CA ASN A 70 3.21 2.83 22.97
C ASN A 70 2.31 3.55 21.93
N PHE A 71 1.36 2.82 21.35
CA PHE A 71 0.43 3.27 20.30
C PHE A 71 -0.39 4.55 20.58
N LEU A 72 -0.54 4.98 21.84
CA LEU A 72 -1.28 6.20 22.21
C LEU A 72 -0.45 7.49 22.11
N ASP A 73 0.87 7.38 21.93
CA ASP A 73 1.72 8.55 21.73
C ASP A 73 1.49 9.18 20.37
N VAL A 74 1.40 10.51 20.33
CA VAL A 74 1.30 11.31 19.08
C VAL A 74 2.43 10.96 18.12
N ARG A 75 3.62 10.70 18.65
CA ARG A 75 4.81 10.32 17.87
C ARG A 75 4.66 8.97 17.18
N GLN A 76 4.04 8.00 17.85
CA GLN A 76 3.83 6.64 17.34
C GLN A 76 2.74 6.66 16.26
N LEU A 77 1.61 7.33 16.54
CA LEU A 77 0.57 7.57 15.52
C LEU A 77 1.12 8.31 14.29
N GLY A 78 1.97 9.32 14.48
CA GLY A 78 2.62 10.03 13.37
C GLY A 78 3.46 9.12 12.47
N LYS A 79 4.23 8.18 13.05
CA LYS A 79 5.00 7.18 12.29
C LYS A 79 4.09 6.31 11.44
N SER A 80 3.03 5.78 12.03
CA SER A 80 2.08 4.94 11.30
C SER A 80 1.41 5.70 10.14
N VAL A 81 1.09 6.98 10.32
CA VAL A 81 0.50 7.83 9.26
C VAL A 81 1.50 8.03 8.12
N ILE A 82 2.77 8.32 8.43
CA ILE A 82 3.82 8.45 7.41
C ILE A 82 3.97 7.14 6.63
N ALA A 83 4.02 6.00 7.32
CA ALA A 83 4.08 4.69 6.67
C ALA A 83 2.87 4.42 5.76
N SER A 84 1.67 4.88 6.17
CA SER A 84 0.49 4.81 5.32
C SER A 84 0.59 5.71 4.09
N ILE A 85 1.10 6.93 4.23
CA ILE A 85 1.32 7.86 3.11
C ILE A 85 2.31 7.25 2.11
N MET A 86 3.36 6.59 2.59
CA MET A 86 4.32 5.88 1.73
C MET A 86 3.61 4.83 0.87
N ILE A 87 2.77 3.97 1.46
CA ILE A 87 1.98 2.97 0.71
C ILE A 87 1.05 3.65 -0.30
N TRP A 88 0.39 4.75 0.11
CA TRP A 88 -0.52 5.49 -0.76
C TRP A 88 0.14 6.14 -1.96
N ILE A 89 1.37 6.65 -1.80
CA ILE A 89 2.11 7.26 -2.91
C ILE A 89 2.38 6.22 -3.99
N VAL A 90 2.90 5.05 -3.61
CA VAL A 90 3.27 4.04 -4.60
C VAL A 90 2.05 3.36 -5.21
N ALA A 91 1.04 3.02 -4.39
CA ALA A 91 -0.21 2.48 -4.91
C ALA A 91 -0.97 3.50 -5.77
N GLY A 92 -0.88 4.80 -5.44
CA GLY A 92 -1.45 5.89 -6.22
C GLY A 92 -0.78 6.09 -7.57
N MET A 93 0.56 5.96 -7.64
CA MET A 93 1.29 5.97 -8.91
C MET A 93 0.84 4.83 -9.83
N GLU A 94 0.60 3.66 -9.25
CA GLU A 94 0.19 2.47 -9.98
C GLU A 94 -1.26 2.55 -10.48
N ILE A 95 -2.16 3.14 -9.68
CA ILE A 95 -3.53 3.49 -10.13
C ILE A 95 -3.46 4.53 -11.24
N TRP A 96 -2.62 5.56 -11.09
CA TRP A 96 -2.45 6.59 -12.10
C TRP A 96 -1.89 6.04 -13.41
N ALA A 97 -0.91 5.13 -13.34
CA ALA A 97 -0.36 4.47 -14.51
C ALA A 97 -1.42 3.67 -15.28
N ARG A 98 -2.32 2.96 -14.59
CA ARG A 98 -3.45 2.28 -15.22
C ARG A 98 -4.43 3.26 -15.85
N ILE A 99 -4.77 4.36 -15.16
CA ILE A 99 -5.65 5.39 -15.71
C ILE A 99 -5.02 6.01 -16.96
N ALA A 100 -3.75 6.41 -16.91
CA ALA A 100 -3.02 6.98 -18.03
C ALA A 100 -2.88 5.99 -19.19
N GLY A 101 -2.64 4.72 -18.89
CA GLY A 101 -2.56 3.62 -19.86
C GLY A 101 -3.90 3.24 -20.48
N SER A 102 -5.04 3.65 -19.90
CA SER A 102 -6.38 3.45 -20.46
C SER A 102 -6.81 4.52 -21.47
N ILE A 103 -6.04 5.61 -21.59
CA ILE A 103 -6.35 6.75 -22.48
C ILE A 103 -6.26 6.43 -23.99
N PRO A 104 -5.40 5.52 -24.50
CA PRO A 104 -5.61 4.97 -25.83
C PRO A 104 -6.81 4.02 -25.74
N GLY A 105 -8.00 4.52 -26.09
CA GLY A 105 -9.32 3.91 -25.88
C GLY A 105 -9.58 2.55 -26.55
N GLY A 106 -8.56 1.86 -27.03
CA GLY A 106 -8.62 0.59 -27.73
C GLY A 106 -7.50 0.46 -28.78
N PRO A 107 -7.32 -0.72 -29.37
CA PRO A 107 -6.32 -0.96 -30.43
C PRO A 107 -6.61 -0.19 -31.73
N GLU A 108 -7.80 0.40 -31.89
CA GLU A 108 -8.21 1.15 -33.08
C GLU A 108 -8.49 2.63 -32.76
N GLU A 109 -8.09 3.53 -33.66
CA GLU A 109 -8.37 4.96 -33.56
C GLU A 109 -9.89 5.23 -33.57
N GLY A 110 -10.37 6.01 -32.59
CA GLY A 110 -11.78 6.40 -32.48
C GLY A 110 -12.64 5.51 -31.56
N THR A 111 -12.04 4.53 -30.91
CA THR A 111 -12.69 3.74 -29.85
C THR A 111 -12.99 4.63 -28.63
N PRO A 112 -14.24 4.62 -28.09
CA PRO A 112 -14.59 5.41 -26.92
C PRO A 112 -13.76 5.01 -25.69
N TRP A 113 -13.28 6.00 -24.93
CA TRP A 113 -12.50 5.78 -23.72
C TRP A 113 -13.20 4.87 -22.68
N PHE A 114 -14.52 4.95 -22.57
CA PHE A 114 -15.34 4.01 -21.77
C PHE A 114 -15.88 2.88 -22.65
N ASN A 115 -15.13 1.78 -22.73
CA ASN A 115 -15.56 0.54 -23.39
C ASN A 115 -15.43 -0.66 -22.40
N PRO A 116 -15.94 -1.86 -22.73
CA PRO A 116 -15.73 -3.04 -21.88
C PRO A 116 -14.24 -3.39 -21.70
N GLU A 117 -13.39 -3.04 -22.67
CA GLU A 117 -11.94 -3.25 -22.61
C GLU A 117 -11.23 -2.31 -21.63
N PHE A 118 -11.80 -1.14 -21.34
CA PHE A 118 -11.36 -0.20 -20.30
C PHE A 118 -11.44 -0.88 -18.94
N LEU A 119 -12.55 -1.61 -18.68
CA LEU A 119 -12.66 -2.39 -17.45
C LEU A 119 -11.67 -3.56 -17.41
N ALA A 120 -11.30 -4.11 -18.58
CA ALA A 120 -10.28 -5.15 -18.68
C ALA A 120 -8.87 -4.61 -18.38
N THR A 121 -8.58 -3.32 -18.64
CA THR A 121 -7.28 -2.68 -18.29
C THR A 121 -7.07 -2.53 -16.78
N TYR A 122 -8.16 -2.53 -16.00
CA TYR A 122 -8.10 -2.58 -14.52
C TYR A 122 -8.11 -4.01 -13.98
N GLY A 123 -8.11 -5.03 -14.84
CA GLY A 123 -8.03 -6.43 -14.45
C GLY A 123 -6.67 -6.80 -13.86
N PRO A 124 -6.56 -7.99 -13.26
CA PRO A 124 -5.28 -8.52 -12.80
C PRO A 124 -4.28 -8.67 -13.95
N PRO A 125 -2.97 -8.64 -13.64
CA PRO A 125 -2.41 -8.74 -12.30
C PRO A 125 -2.25 -7.40 -11.56
N TYR A 126 -2.25 -7.44 -10.22
CA TYR A 126 -2.15 -6.29 -9.32
C TYR A 126 -0.86 -6.33 -8.50
N MET A 127 -0.28 -5.16 -8.26
CA MET A 127 0.86 -5.01 -7.36
C MET A 127 0.42 -5.17 -5.89
N PRO A 128 1.31 -5.65 -5.00
CA PRO A 128 0.97 -5.92 -3.59
C PRO A 128 0.42 -4.70 -2.84
N GLU A 129 0.77 -3.50 -3.26
CA GLU A 129 0.38 -2.24 -2.64
C GLU A 129 -1.09 -1.92 -2.79
N ILE A 130 -1.70 -2.34 -3.90
CA ILE A 130 -3.13 -2.18 -4.15
C ILE A 130 -3.93 -2.96 -3.10
N TYR A 131 -3.44 -4.14 -2.71
CA TYR A 131 -4.04 -4.93 -1.62
C TYR A 131 -3.77 -4.32 -0.24
N LEU A 132 -2.62 -3.67 -0.05
CA LEU A 132 -2.27 -2.99 1.20
C LEU A 132 -3.02 -1.66 1.39
N LEU A 133 -3.48 -1.02 0.32
CA LEU A 133 -4.18 0.27 0.34
C LEU A 133 -5.45 0.26 1.22
N PRO A 134 -6.44 -0.64 1.04
CA PRO A 134 -7.64 -0.70 1.89
C PRO A 134 -7.31 -1.04 3.34
N LEU A 135 -6.24 -1.81 3.58
CA LEU A 135 -5.79 -2.14 4.93
C LEU A 135 -5.10 -0.95 5.61
N SER A 136 -4.40 -0.11 4.85
CA SER A 136 -3.76 1.12 5.35
C SER A 136 -4.80 2.18 5.75
N LEU A 137 -5.94 2.24 5.05
CA LEU A 137 -7.06 3.17 5.30
C LEU A 137 -7.61 3.10 6.74
N VAL A 138 -7.49 1.94 7.39
CA VAL A 138 -7.88 1.74 8.79
C VAL A 138 -7.20 2.74 9.72
N ILE A 139 -6.03 3.27 9.34
CA ILE A 139 -5.35 4.30 10.12
C ILE A 139 -6.13 5.61 10.27
N LEU A 140 -6.88 6.01 9.23
CA LEU A 140 -7.67 7.24 9.25
C LEU A 140 -8.81 7.15 10.28
N TYR A 141 -9.35 5.95 10.49
CA TYR A 141 -10.35 5.70 11.53
C TYR A 141 -9.79 5.93 12.93
N PHE A 142 -8.57 5.44 13.20
CA PHE A 142 -7.90 5.65 14.49
C PHE A 142 -7.55 7.14 14.71
N VAL A 143 -7.08 7.84 13.68
CA VAL A 143 -6.78 9.29 13.74
C VAL A 143 -8.06 10.11 13.98
N GLY A 144 -9.13 9.83 13.23
CA GLY A 144 -10.40 10.53 13.35
C GLY A 144 -11.06 10.37 14.73
N ARG A 145 -10.96 9.17 15.33
CA ARG A 145 -11.48 8.94 16.69
C ARG A 145 -10.69 9.65 17.78
N ARG A 146 -9.35 9.75 17.66
CA ARG A 146 -8.55 10.54 18.61
C ARG A 146 -8.91 12.02 18.56
N LYS A 147 -9.09 12.58 17.35
CA LYS A 147 -9.51 13.97 17.17
C LYS A 147 -10.85 14.27 17.86
N LYS A 148 -11.78 13.31 17.90
CA LYS A 148 -13.03 13.42 18.66
C LYS A 148 -12.81 13.40 20.18
N GLN A 149 -11.92 12.57 20.71
CA GLN A 149 -11.64 12.51 22.15
C GLN A 149 -10.93 13.77 22.68
N GLY A 150 -9.97 14.32 21.95
CA GLY A 150 -9.28 15.56 22.34
C GLY A 150 -10.13 16.83 22.17
N ARG A 151 -11.34 16.73 21.63
CA ARG A 151 -12.31 17.83 21.48
C ARG A 151 -13.39 17.82 22.56
N LEU A 152 -13.39 16.78 23.41
CA LEU A 152 -14.35 16.52 24.49
C LEU A 152 -13.70 16.58 25.88
N SER A 153 -12.41 16.94 25.95
CA SER A 153 -11.63 17.25 27.16
C SER A 153 -11.33 18.74 27.21
#